data_AF-A0A3C1SVU3-F1
#
_entry.id   AF-A0A3C1SVU3-F1
#
_cell.length_a   1.000
_cell.length_b   1.000
_cell.length_c   1.000
_cell.angle_alpha   90.00
_cell.angle_beta   90.00
_cell.angle_gamma   90.00
#
_symmetry.space_group_name_H-M   'P 1'
#
loop_
_entity.id
_entity.type
_entity.pdbx_description
1 polymer ?
#
loop_
_entity_poly.entity_id
_entity_poly.type
_entity_poly.pdbx_seq_one_letter_code
_entity_poly.pdbx_strand_id
1 'polypeptide(L)' 'MDILLILKALIMGLVEAASEFLPISSTGHLIIAGDFLNFTGP' A
#
# COMPACT_ATOMS: atom_id res chain seq x y z
N MET A 1 8.45 -5.18 -17.66
CA MET A 1 8.16 -4.73 -16.27
C MET A 1 7.18 -3.59 -16.39
N ASP A 2 6.01 -3.74 -15.77
CA ASP A 2 5.05 -2.65 -15.71
C ASP A 2 5.53 -1.64 -14.65
N ILE A 3 6.05 -0.51 -15.12
CA ILE A 3 6.62 0.55 -14.25
C ILE A 3 5.53 1.11 -13.32
N LEU A 4 4.28 1.14 -13.79
CA LEU A 4 3.16 1.59 -12.98
C LEU A 4 2.89 0.61 -11.82
N LEU A 5 2.99 -0.69 -12.07
CA LEU A 5 2.87 -1.72 -11.04
C LEU A 5 3.96 -1.59 -9.98
N ILE A 6 5.21 -1.37 -10.39
CA ILE A 6 6.34 -1.18 -9.47
C ILE A 6 6.13 0.05 -8.60
N LEU A 7 5.64 1.16 -9.18
CA LEU A 7 5.36 2.38 -8.44
C LEU A 7 4.26 2.17 -7.39
N LYS A 8 3.16 1.48 -7.75
CA LYS A 8 2.09 1.14 -6.82
C LYS A 8 2.60 0.25 -5.67
N ALA A 9 3.39 -0.78 -5.98
CA ALA A 9 3.98 -1.67 -4.98
C ALA A 9 4.94 -0.93 -4.04
N LEU A 10 5.72 0.02 -4.55
CA LEU A 10 6.59 0.87 -3.74
C LEU A 10 5.77 1.71 -2.75
N ILE A 11 4.69 2.35 -3.22
CA ILE A 11 3.81 3.15 -2.35
C ILE A 11 3.18 2.28 -1.27
N MET A 12 2.69 1.09 -1.61
CA MET A 12 2.14 0.13 -0.64
C MET A 12 3.18 -0.27 0.41
N GLY A 13 4.42 -0.55 0.00
CA GLY A 13 5.51 -0.87 0.93
C GLY A 13 5.87 0.29 1.86
N LEU A 14 5.77 1.54 1.40
CA LEU A 14 5.96 2.73 2.25
C LEU A 14 4.82 2.91 3.25
N VAL A 15 3.57 2.63 2.85
CA VAL A 15 2.41 2.69 3.75
C VAL A 15 2.51 1.64 4.85
N GLU A 16 2.91 0.41 4.51
CA GLU A 16 3.16 -0.65 5.49
C GLU A 16 4.27 -0.25 6.45
N ALA A 17 5.43 0.16 5.91
CA ALA A 17 6.55 0.59 6.74
C ALA A 17 6.18 1.78 7.64
N ALA A 18 5.35 2.71 7.19
CA ALA A 18 4.93 3.84 8.01
C ALA A 18 3.92 3.44 9.10
N SER A 19 2.98 2.53 8.80
CA SER A 19 1.90 2.18 9.72
C SER A 19 2.26 1.08 10.72
N GLU A 20 3.16 0.17 10.40
CA GLU A 20 3.56 -0.94 11.28
C GLU A 20 4.29 -0.47 12.56
N PHE A 21 5.01 0.66 12.49
CA PHE A 21 5.71 1.22 13.66
C PHE A 21 4.85 2.18 14.48
N LEU A 22 3.68 2.57 13.97
CA LEU A 22 2.72 3.38 14.71
C LEU A 22 1.62 2.44 15.26
N PRO A 23 1.02 2.73 16.42
CA PRO A 23 -0.12 1.96 16.94
C PRO A 23 -1.41 2.29 16.17
N ILE A 24 -1.36 2.24 14.84
CA ILE A 24 -2.44 2.52 13.90
C ILE A 24 -2.49 1.33 12.94
N SER A 25 -3.59 0.56 12.93
CA SER A 25 -3.72 -0.68 12.15
C SER A 25 -3.15 -0.58 10.72
N SER A 26 -2.09 -1.33 10.40
CA SER A 26 -1.43 -1.36 9.10
C SER A 26 -2.34 -1.92 8.00
N THR A 27 -3.08 -2.99 8.31
CA THR A 27 -4.07 -3.61 7.42
C THR A 27 -5.11 -2.61 6.90
N GLY A 28 -5.62 -1.73 7.76
CA GLY A 28 -6.62 -0.73 7.36
C GLY A 28 -6.07 0.30 6.38
N HIS A 29 -4.83 0.76 6.63
CA HIS A 29 -4.17 1.71 5.75
C HIS A 29 -3.82 1.10 4.39
N LEU A 30 -3.40 -0.18 4.36
CA LEU A 30 -3.16 -0.89 3.10
C LEU A 30 -4.42 -1.10 2.28
N ILE A 31 -5.57 -1.39 2.89
CA ILE A 31 -6.85 -1.52 2.16
C ILE A 31 -7.21 -0.18 1.51
N ILE A 32 -7.19 0.91 2.29
CA ILE A 32 -7.55 2.25 1.80
C ILE A 32 -6.55 2.73 0.72
N ALA A 33 -5.25 2.54 0.95
CA ALA A 33 -4.21 2.91 -0.01
C ALA A 33 -4.30 2.07 -1.29
N GLY A 34 -4.59 0.77 -1.17
CA GLY A 34 -4.82 -0.14 -2.29
C GLY A 34 -6.00 0.31 -3.15
N ASP A 35 -7.12 0.67 -2.54
CA ASP A 35 -8.30 1.19 -3.23
C ASP A 35 -7.99 2.50 -3.97
N PHE A 36 -7.31 3.45 -3.33
CA PHE A 36 -6.91 4.72 -3.97
C PHE A 36 -5.97 4.54 -5.17
N LEU A 37 -5.08 3.55 -5.09
CA LEU A 37 -4.12 3.26 -6.16
C LEU A 37 -4.71 2.38 -7.27
N ASN A 38 -5.98 1.96 -7.17
CA ASN A 38 -6.53 0.88 -7.99
C ASN A 38 -5.55 -0.30 -8.02
N PHE A 39 -5.06 -0.66 -6.83
CA PHE A 39 -4.14 -1.74 -6.53
C PHE A 39 -4.89 -2.76 -5.68
N THR A 40 -6.03 -3.19 -6.20
CA THR A 40 -6.74 -4.35 -5.68
C THR A 40 -6.04 -5.59 -6.23
N GLY A 41 -5.77 -6.56 -5.36
CA GLY A 41 -5.37 -7.90 -5.81
C GLY A 41 -6.44 -8.52 -6.72
N PRO A 42 -6.18 -9.70 -7.30
CA PRO A 42 -7.28 -10.52 -7.83
C PRO A 42 -8.38 -10.74 -6.78
#